data_AF-A0A837HPC9-F1
#
_entry.id   AF-A0A837HPC9-F1
#
_cell.length_a   1.000
_cell.length_b   1.000
_cell.length_c   1.000
_cell.angle_alpha   90.00
_cell.angle_beta   90.00
_cell.angle_gamma   90.00
#
_symmetry.space_group_name_H-M   'P 1'
#
loop_
_entity.id
_entity.type
_entity.pdbx_description
1 polymer ?
#
loop_
_entity_poly.entity_id
_entity_poly.type
_entity_poly.pdbx_seq_one_letter_code
_entity_poly.pdbx_strand_id
1 'polypeptide(L)' 'MEQTFVTNVLPKLGLKHLFGMRKTPLWLSYDGEGDALHVVFEEAKRKDKSVLNKDDIIVTKRGKKIINMTILNAKRFMR' A
#
# COMPACT_ATOMS: atom_id res chain seq x y z
N MET A 1 4.42 -8.98 -13.90
CA MET A 1 4.16 -7.58 -13.50
C MET A 1 4.23 -7.41 -11.98
N GLU A 2 3.53 -8.23 -11.19
CA GLU A 2 3.66 -8.23 -9.71
C GLU A 2 5.08 -8.54 -9.20
N GLN A 3 5.79 -9.51 -9.79
CA GLN A 3 7.15 -9.85 -9.33
C GLN A 3 8.15 -8.69 -9.47
N THR A 4 8.05 -7.88 -10.53
CA THR A 4 8.91 -6.72 -10.76
C THR A 4 8.66 -5.62 -9.72
N PHE A 5 7.41 -5.45 -9.30
CA PHE A 5 7.05 -4.49 -8.26
C PHE A 5 7.68 -4.86 -6.91
N VAL A 6 7.56 -6.13 -6.53
CA VAL A 6 8.08 -6.65 -5.26
C VAL A 6 9.61 -6.55 -5.19
N THR A 7 10.31 -6.87 -6.27
CA THR A 7 11.78 -6.89 -6.27
C THR A 7 12.41 -5.52 -6.46
N ASN A 8 11.79 -4.60 -7.21
CA ASN A 8 12.42 -3.34 -7.59
C ASN A 8 11.82 -2.09 -6.91
N VAL A 9 10.53 -2.12 -6.54
CA VAL A 9 9.82 -0.92 -6.07
C VAL A 9 9.71 -0.88 -4.56
N LEU A 10 9.39 -2.02 -3.94
CA LEU A 10 9.35 -2.13 -2.47
C LEU A 10 10.66 -1.72 -1.77
N PRO A 11 11.86 -2.10 -2.26
CA PRO A 11 13.10 -1.65 -1.64
C PRO A 11 13.31 -0.15 -1.77
N LYS A 12 12.93 0.46 -2.91
CA LYS A 12 13.04 1.90 -3.17
C LYS A 12 12.09 2.72 -2.29
N LEU A 13 10.95 2.16 -1.92
CA LEU A 13 10.00 2.75 -0.97
C LEU A 13 10.40 2.55 0.51
N GLY A 14 11.54 1.90 0.79
CA GLY A 14 11.97 1.58 2.17
C GLY A 14 11.14 0.47 2.83
N LEU A 15 10.25 -0.18 2.09
CA LEU A 15 9.28 -1.15 2.60
C LEU A 15 9.86 -2.55 2.80
N LYS A 16 11.17 -2.75 2.52
CA LYS A 16 11.89 -4.01 2.81
C LYS A 16 11.76 -4.46 4.27
N HIS A 17 11.60 -3.50 5.19
CA HIS A 17 11.44 -3.76 6.62
C HIS A 17 10.05 -4.31 6.98
N LEU A 18 9.05 -4.15 6.09
CA LEU A 18 7.69 -4.66 6.32
C LEU A 18 7.64 -6.19 6.25
N PHE A 19 8.46 -6.83 5.40
CA PHE A 19 8.57 -8.30 5.35
C PHE A 19 9.11 -8.91 6.65
N GLY A 20 9.83 -8.13 7.46
CA GLY A 20 10.32 -8.56 8.77
C GLY A 20 9.29 -8.44 9.91
N MET A 21 8.13 -7.83 9.67
CA MET A 21 7.11 -7.61 10.70
C MET A 21 6.35 -8.92 10.99
N ARG A 22 6.75 -9.59 12.07
CA ARG A 22 6.27 -10.94 12.47
C ARG A 22 4.81 -11.06 12.91
N LYS A 23 4.00 -9.99 12.87
CA LYS A 23 2.60 -10.04 13.32
C LYS A 23 1.68 -9.37 12.31
N THR A 24 0.66 -10.13 11.89
CA THR A 24 -0.49 -9.82 11.01
C THR A 24 -0.24 -9.78 9.50
N PRO A 25 -1.18 -10.30 8.68
CA PRO A 25 -0.98 -10.46 7.24
C PRO A 25 -0.86 -9.09 6.58
N LEU A 26 0.29 -8.85 5.99
CA LEU A 26 0.51 -7.74 5.07
C LEU A 26 0.21 -8.24 3.67
N TRP A 27 -0.87 -7.75 3.06
CA TRP A 27 -1.08 -7.94 1.63
C TRP A 27 -0.53 -6.75 0.87
N LEU A 28 0.24 -7.08 -0.16
CA LEU A 28 0.75 -6.11 -1.10
C LEU A 28 0.40 -6.59 -2.50
N SER A 29 -0.34 -5.76 -3.24
CA SER A 29 -0.69 -6.06 -4.63
C SER A 29 -0.69 -4.78 -5.46
N TYR A 30 -0.21 -4.91 -6.69
CA TYR A 30 -0.16 -3.83 -7.65
C TYR A 30 -1.20 -4.07 -8.74
N ASP A 31 -2.16 -3.15 -8.86
CA ASP A 31 -3.09 -3.09 -9.97
C ASP A 31 -2.45 -2.29 -11.12
N GLY A 32 -2.07 -3.01 -12.18
CA GLY A 32 -1.42 -2.44 -13.35
C GLY A 32 -2.33 -1.63 -14.26
N GLU A 33 -3.64 -1.90 -14.22
CA GLU A 33 -4.66 -1.19 -15.00
C GLU A 33 -4.96 0.17 -14.36
N GLY A 34 -5.21 0.18 -13.05
CA GLY A 34 -5.44 1.41 -12.27
C GLY A 34 -4.18 2.19 -11.87
N ASP A 35 -2.98 1.65 -12.13
CA ASP A 35 -1.70 2.15 -11.61
C ASP A 35 -1.73 2.43 -10.09
N ALA A 36 -2.20 1.44 -9.33
CA ALA A 36 -2.43 1.55 -7.90
C ALA A 36 -1.67 0.47 -7.13
N LEU A 37 -0.90 0.87 -6.12
CA LEU A 37 -0.32 -0.06 -5.16
C LEU A 37 -1.19 -0.12 -3.91
N HIS A 38 -1.67 -1.31 -3.58
CA HIS A 38 -2.39 -1.59 -2.35
C HIS A 38 -1.43 -2.15 -1.29
N VAL A 39 -1.45 -1.53 -0.11
CA VAL A 39 -0.78 -1.99 1.12
C VAL A 39 -1.86 -2.22 2.17
N VAL A 40 -2.18 -3.47 2.47
CA VAL A 40 -3.28 -3.84 3.34
C VAL A 40 -2.74 -4.52 4.59
N PHE A 41 -2.96 -3.90 5.75
CA PHE A 41 -2.60 -4.45 7.06
C PHE A 41 -3.79 -5.15 7.72
N GLU A 42 -4.99 -4.64 7.48
CA GLU A 42 -6.27 -5.26 7.85
C GLU A 42 -7.31 -4.96 6.77
N GLU A 43 -8.27 -5.86 6.63
CA GLU A 43 -9.42 -5.64 5.76
C GLU A 43 -10.23 -4.41 6.23
N ALA A 44 -10.51 -3.51 5.28
CA ALA A 44 -11.32 -2.33 5.52
C ALA A 44 -12.79 -2.70 5.68
N LYS A 45 -13.45 -2.08 6.66
CA LYS A 45 -14.89 -2.22 6.91
C LYS A 45 -15.61 -0.94 6.50
N ARG A 46 -16.91 -1.05 6.21
CA ARG A 46 -17.76 0.09 5.81
C ARG A 46 -17.69 1.32 6.73
N LYS A 47 -17.41 1.11 8.02
CA LYS A 47 -17.31 2.19 9.02
C LYS A 47 -15.95 2.89 9.07
N ASP A 48 -14.92 2.31 8.46
CA ASP A 48 -13.58 2.87 8.46
C ASP A 48 -13.52 4.11 7.56
N LYS A 49 -12.56 5.00 7.82
CA LYS A 49 -12.50 6.31 7.16
C LYS A 49 -11.28 6.36 6.26
N SER A 50 -11.51 6.66 4.99
CA SER A 50 -10.46 6.83 3.98
C SER A 50 -10.32 8.30 3.63
N VAL A 51 -9.08 8.77 3.48
CA VAL A 51 -8.76 10.14 3.07
C VAL A 51 -7.71 10.08 1.98
N LEU A 52 -7.97 10.74 0.85
CA LEU A 52 -6.98 11.02 -0.17
C LEU A 52 -6.15 12.23 0.28
N ASN A 53 -4.83 12.07 0.30
CA ASN A 53 -3.91 13.17 0.61
C ASN A 53 -3.36 13.83 -0.67
N LYS A 54 -2.48 14.82 -0.47
CA LYS A 54 -1.86 15.61 -1.56
C LYS A 54 -0.83 14.82 -2.38
N ASP A 55 -0.42 13.65 -1.89
CA ASP A 55 0.63 12.81 -2.50
C ASP A 55 0.01 11.66 -3.32
N ASP A 56 -1.28 11.74 -3.65
CA ASP A 56 -2.10 10.69 -4.27
C ASP A 56 -2.13 9.37 -3.47
N ILE A 57 -2.12 9.47 -2.14
CA ILE A 57 -2.22 8.32 -1.25
C ILE A 57 -3.58 8.35 -0.56
N ILE A 58 -4.35 7.29 -0.75
CA ILE A 58 -5.56 7.03 0.02
C ILE A 58 -5.13 6.29 1.29
N VAL A 59 -5.37 6.88 2.45
CA VAL A 59 -5.10 6.25 3.74
C VAL A 59 -6.42 5.90 4.41
N THR A 60 -6.62 4.62 4.71
CA THR A 60 -7.79 4.13 5.45
C THR A 60 -7.42 3.90 6.91
N LYS A 61 -8.19 4.52 7.81
CA LYS A 61 -8.00 4.48 9.25
C LYS A 61 -9.20 3.90 9.99
N ARG A 62 -8.91 3.16 11.06
CA ARG A 62 -9.87 2.76 12.09
C ARG A 62 -9.43 3.38 13.41
N GLY A 63 -10.14 4.43 13.83
CA GLY A 63 -9.69 5.28 14.94
C GLY A 63 -8.35 5.93 14.62
N LYS A 64 -7.33 5.69 15.45
CA LYS A 64 -5.96 6.20 15.25
C LYS A 64 -5.06 5.25 14.43
N LYS A 65 -5.52 4.04 14.09
CA LYS A 65 -4.73 3.02 13.40
C LYS A 65 -4.89 3.13 11.89
N ILE A 66 -3.78 3.12 11.15
CA ILE A 66 -3.78 2.92 9.69
C ILE A 66 -4.00 1.42 9.44
N ILE A 67 -4.99 1.08 8.62
CA ILE A 67 -5.33 -0.31 8.29
C ILE A 67 -5.09 -0.65 6.82
N ASN A 68 -5.12 0.34 5.94
CA ASN A 68 -4.88 0.17 4.52
C ASN A 68 -4.34 1.48 3.93
N MET A 69 -3.51 1.34 2.90
CA MET A 69 -3.06 2.43 2.05
C MET A 69 -3.20 2.02 0.59
N THR A 70 -3.65 2.94 -0.25
CA THR A 70 -3.58 2.81 -1.72
C THR A 70 -2.76 3.96 -2.25
N ILE A 71 -1.63 3.67 -2.89
CA ILE A 71 -0.77 4.66 -3.54
C ILE A 71 -1.16 4.69 -5.01
N LEU A 72 -1.74 5.79 -5.45
CA LEU A 72 -2.09 6.01 -6.85
C LEU A 72 -0.87 6.51 -7.62
N ASN A 73 -0.91 6.40 -8.94
CA ASN A 73 0.16 6.78 -9.85
C ASN A 73 1.50 6.09 -9.47
N ALA A 74 1.43 4.82 -9.04
CA ALA A 74 2.57 4.14 -8.43
C ALA A 74 3.74 3.89 -9.40
N LYS A 75 3.49 3.89 -10.72
CA LYS A 75 4.54 3.85 -11.76
C LYS A 75 5.59 4.96 -11.60
N ARG A 76 5.26 6.10 -10.98
CA ARG A 76 6.23 7.18 -10.73
C ARG A 76 7.44 6.75 -9.89
N PHE A 77 7.30 5.67 -9.11
CA PHE A 77 8.36 5.11 -8.27
C PHE A 77 9.17 4.00 -8.99
N MET A 78 8.79 3.63 -10.22
CA MET A 78 9.42 2.55 -11.00
C MET A 78 10.55 3.00 -11.93
N ARG A 79 11.01 4.25 -11.84
CA ARG A 79 12.20 4.74 -12.56
C ARG A 79 13.49 4.12 -12.03
#